data_AF-A0A0C3NT26-F1
#
_entry.id   AF-A0A0C3NT26-F1
#
_cell.length_a   1.000
_cell.length_b   1.000
_cell.length_c   1.000
_cell.angle_alpha   90.00
_cell.angle_beta   90.00
_cell.angle_gamma   90.00
#
_symmetry.space_group_name_H-M   'P 1'
#
loop_
_entity.id
_entity.type
_entity.pdbx_description
1 polymer ?
#
loop_
_entity_poly.entity_id
_entity_poly.type
_entity_poly.pdbx_seq_one_letter_code
_entity_poly.pdbx_strand_id
1 'polypeptide(L)'
;INTLTTAHNIPNIKGHSLRIGGTLHYLLRRTPFDVVKTIGRWAGDSFTLYPRQHAMILAPYLNDTPALLEHFTRYTMPPVHKHPTVSTHLLFTGLRASL
;
A
#
# COMPACT_ATOMS: atom_id res chain seq x y z
N ILE A 1 -9.89 -6.48 27.57
CA ILE A 1 -8.66 -6.87 26.83
C ILE A 1 -7.56 -7.24 27.82
N ASN A 2 -7.14 -6.33 28.70
CA ASN A 2 -6.04 -6.61 29.65
C ASN A 2 -6.25 -7.88 30.51
N THR A 3 -7.46 -8.07 31.04
CA THR A 3 -7.81 -9.26 31.85
C THR A 3 -7.70 -10.57 31.06
N LEU A 4 -8.10 -10.57 29.79
CA LEU A 4 -7.98 -11.71 28.89
C LEU A 4 -6.52 -11.99 28.50
N THR A 5 -5.74 -10.94 28.19
CA THR A 5 -4.32 -11.13 27.84
C THR A 5 -3.53 -11.69 29.03
N THR A 6 -3.82 -11.26 30.26
CA THR A 6 -3.23 -11.81 31.48
C THR A 6 -3.59 -13.27 31.68
N ALA A 7 -4.85 -13.65 31.50
CA ALA A 7 -5.30 -15.04 31.63
C ALA A 7 -4.62 -16.01 30.65
N HIS A 8 -4.14 -15.50 29.51
CA HIS A 8 -3.51 -16.30 28.46
C HIS A 8 -1.98 -16.10 28.33
N ASN A 9 -1.33 -15.41 29.30
CA ASN A 9 0.10 -15.08 29.24
C ASN A 9 0.52 -14.36 27.94
N ILE A 10 -0.39 -13.59 27.35
CA ILE A 10 -0.13 -12.80 26.14
C ILE A 10 0.37 -11.41 26.58
N PRO A 11 1.44 -10.86 25.97
CA PRO A 11 1.86 -9.49 26.22
C PRO A 11 0.69 -8.52 26.10
N ASN A 12 0.63 -7.51 26.99
CA ASN A 12 -0.49 -6.56 27.02
C ASN A 12 -0.73 -5.91 25.65
N ILE A 13 -1.81 -6.32 24.98
CA ILE A 13 -2.22 -5.78 23.69
C ILE A 13 -3.01 -4.51 23.96
N LYS A 14 -2.45 -3.35 23.57
CA LYS A 14 -3.14 -2.07 23.69
C LYS A 14 -4.26 -1.98 22.65
N GLY A 15 -5.38 -1.35 23.01
CA GLY A 15 -6.48 -1.11 22.06
C GLY A 15 -6.04 -0.35 20.80
N HIS A 16 -5.05 0.53 20.93
CA HIS A 16 -4.47 1.23 19.79
C HIS A 16 -3.77 0.30 18.77
N SER A 17 -3.03 -0.71 19.23
CA SER A 17 -2.38 -1.66 18.33
C SER A 17 -3.38 -2.55 17.60
N LEU A 18 -4.49 -2.92 18.26
CA LEU A 18 -5.60 -3.63 17.61
C LEU A 18 -6.27 -2.77 16.53
N ARG A 19 -6.45 -1.46 16.78
CA ARG A 19 -7.04 -0.55 15.81
C ARG A 19 -6.16 -0.42 14.56
N ILE A 20 -4.84 -0.30 14.74
CA ILE A 20 -3.87 -0.28 13.64
C ILE A 20 -3.86 -1.63 12.90
N GLY A 21 -3.77 -2.74 13.64
CA GLY A 21 -3.76 -4.09 13.06
C GLY A 21 -5.04 -4.38 12.28
N GLY A 22 -6.19 -3.95 12.79
CA GLY A 22 -7.49 -4.03 12.13
C GLY A 22 -7.54 -3.22 10.84
N THR A 23 -7.06 -1.97 10.84
CA THR A 23 -6.93 -1.16 9.61
C THR A 23 -6.16 -1.92 8.53
N LEU A 24 -4.97 -2.44 8.87
CA LEU A 24 -4.16 -3.20 7.91
C LEU A 24 -4.89 -4.46 7.42
N HIS A 25 -5.52 -5.21 8.33
CA HIS A 25 -6.26 -6.43 8.01
C HIS A 25 -7.38 -6.19 7.00
N TYR A 26 -8.18 -5.14 7.20
CA TYR A 26 -9.30 -4.83 6.30
C TYR A 26 -8.84 -4.28 4.94
N LEU A 27 -7.80 -3.43 4.92
CA LEU A 27 -7.26 -2.90 3.67
C LEU A 27 -6.68 -4.00 2.78
N LEU A 28 -6.00 -5.00 3.36
CA LEU A 28 -5.51 -6.16 2.61
C LEU A 28 -6.65 -7.04 2.05
N ARG A 29 -7.82 -7.00 2.66
CA ARG A 29 -9.04 -7.65 2.18
C ARG A 29 -9.84 -6.77 1.21
N ARG A 30 -9.24 -5.69 0.68
CA ARG A 30 -9.85 -4.75 -0.26
C ARG A 30 -11.08 -4.03 0.30
N THR A 31 -11.15 -3.88 1.63
CA THR A 31 -12.18 -3.01 2.20
C THR A 31 -11.88 -1.55 1.81
N PRO A 32 -12.87 -0.80 1.31
CA PRO A 32 -12.67 0.61 0.93
C PRO A 32 -12.13 1.46 2.08
N PHE A 33 -11.31 2.47 1.74
CA PHE A 33 -10.63 3.33 2.71
C PHE A 33 -11.60 4.08 3.64
N ASP A 34 -12.72 4.56 3.11
CA ASP A 34 -13.80 5.24 3.85
C ASP A 34 -14.53 4.31 4.84
N VAL A 35 -14.73 3.06 4.45
CA VAL A 35 -15.30 2.02 5.32
C VAL A 35 -14.33 1.70 6.46
N VAL A 36 -13.04 1.51 6.16
CA VAL A 36 -12.01 1.28 7.19
C VAL A 36 -11.88 2.47 8.14
N LYS A 37 -11.94 3.70 7.62
CA LYS A 37 -11.95 4.93 8.41
C LYS A 37 -13.12 4.97 9.40
N THR A 38 -14.31 4.60 8.94
CA THR A 38 -15.54 4.52 9.73
C THR A 38 -15.45 3.45 10.81
N ILE A 39 -15.10 2.21 10.43
CA ILE A 39 -14.97 1.07 11.37
C ILE A 39 -13.92 1.34 12.44
N GLY A 40 -12.78 1.94 12.04
CA GLY A 40 -11.70 2.29 12.95
C GLY A 40 -11.95 3.56 13.77
N ARG A 41 -13.06 4.29 13.54
CA ARG A 41 -13.38 5.57 14.20
C ARG A 41 -12.19 6.54 14.16
N TRP A 42 -11.53 6.60 13.00
CA TRP A 42 -10.36 7.43 12.83
C TRP A 42 -10.75 8.90 12.69
N ALA A 43 -10.03 9.77 13.40
CA ALA A 43 -10.15 11.20 13.21
C ALA A 43 -9.39 11.61 11.94
N GLY A 44 -10.11 12.13 10.95
CA GLY A 44 -9.53 12.52 9.66
C GLY A 44 -8.81 11.36 8.97
N ASP A 45 -7.71 11.66 8.28
CA ASP A 45 -6.95 10.70 7.48
C ASP A 45 -5.72 10.13 8.22
N SER A 46 -5.67 10.29 9.55
CA SER A 46 -4.58 9.79 10.40
C SER A 46 -4.29 8.30 10.23
N PHE A 47 -5.30 7.51 9.83
CA PHE A 47 -5.16 6.09 9.59
C PHE A 47 -4.24 5.74 8.41
N THR A 48 -4.01 6.68 7.48
CA THR A 48 -3.19 6.47 6.26
C THR A 48 -1.70 6.37 6.57
N LEU A 49 -1.27 6.77 7.77
CA LEU A 49 0.14 6.73 8.20
C LEU A 49 0.60 5.36 8.70
N TYR A 50 -0.35 4.49 9.07
CA TYR A 50 -0.09 3.22 9.74
C TYR A 50 -0.06 1.95 8.86
N PRO A 51 -0.53 1.93 7.59
CA PRO A 51 -0.31 0.78 6.73
C PRO A 51 1.19 0.55 6.50
N ARG A 52 1.61 -0.71 6.48
CA ARG A 52 3.01 -1.08 6.17
C ARG A 52 3.16 -1.67 4.77
N GLN A 53 2.10 -2.29 4.26
CA GLN A 53 2.08 -2.99 2.97
C GLN A 53 1.45 -2.13 1.87
N HIS A 54 1.98 -0.91 1.69
CA HIS A 54 1.42 0.10 0.77
C HIS A 54 1.25 -0.43 -0.66
N ALA A 55 2.24 -1.12 -1.21
CA ALA A 55 2.15 -1.65 -2.57
C ALA A 55 0.99 -2.65 -2.74
N MET A 56 0.82 -3.57 -1.79
CA MET A 56 -0.27 -4.55 -1.85
C MET A 56 -1.65 -3.92 -1.71
N ILE A 57 -1.74 -2.91 -0.84
CA ILE A 57 -2.99 -2.18 -0.60
C ILE A 57 -3.36 -1.34 -1.81
N LEU A 58 -2.39 -0.64 -2.43
CA LEU A 58 -2.63 0.31 -3.51
C LEU A 58 -2.72 -0.35 -4.90
N ALA A 59 -2.04 -1.47 -5.13
CA ALA A 59 -2.02 -2.16 -6.43
C ALA A 59 -3.39 -2.32 -7.11
N PRO A 60 -4.46 -2.80 -6.45
CA PRO A 60 -5.76 -2.92 -7.10
C PRO A 60 -6.30 -1.56 -7.56
N TYR A 61 -6.21 -0.52 -6.72
CA TYR A 61 -6.70 0.82 -7.04
C TYR A 61 -5.92 1.49 -8.19
N LEU A 62 -4.60 1.27 -8.23
CA LEU A 62 -3.75 1.77 -9.31
C LEU A 62 -4.03 1.06 -10.64
N ASN A 63 -4.22 -0.27 -10.59
CA ASN A 63 -4.50 -1.06 -11.80
C ASN A 63 -5.87 -0.75 -12.40
N ASP A 64 -6.87 -0.52 -11.56
CA ASP A 64 -8.24 -0.24 -12.01
C ASP A 64 -8.40 1.18 -12.56
N THR A 65 -7.45 2.09 -12.27
CA THR A 65 -7.54 3.52 -12.64
C THR A 65 -6.27 4.00 -13.36
N PRO A 66 -6.20 3.91 -14.70
CA PRO A 66 -5.00 4.28 -15.47
C PRO A 66 -4.50 5.71 -15.22
N ALA A 67 -5.41 6.67 -15.06
CA ALA A 67 -5.06 8.06 -14.77
C ALA A 67 -4.37 8.22 -13.40
N LEU A 68 -4.79 7.44 -12.40
CA LEU A 68 -4.18 7.44 -11.07
C LEU A 68 -2.79 6.81 -11.13
N LEU A 69 -2.63 5.72 -11.88
CA LEU A 69 -1.34 5.09 -12.09
C LEU A 69 -0.34 6.02 -12.78
N GLU A 70 -0.78 6.77 -13.80
CA GLU A 70 0.07 7.76 -14.48
C GLU A 70 0.53 8.85 -13.50
N HIS A 71 -0.40 9.41 -12.73
CA HIS A 71 -0.11 10.42 -11.73
C HIS A 71 0.88 9.87 -10.69
N PHE A 72 0.58 8.71 -10.10
CA PHE A 72 1.44 8.05 -9.12
C PHE A 72 2.86 7.83 -9.68
N THR A 73 2.96 7.27 -10.88
CA THR A 73 4.23 7.00 -11.57
C THR A 73 5.06 8.26 -11.73
N ARG A 74 4.45 9.39 -12.11
CA ARG A 74 5.16 10.68 -12.27
C ARG A 74 5.84 11.15 -10.99
N TYR A 75 5.23 10.89 -9.83
CA TYR A 75 5.79 11.26 -8.52
C TYR A 75 6.79 10.25 -7.99
N THR A 76 6.52 8.94 -8.13
CA THR A 76 7.36 7.90 -7.52
C THR A 76 8.51 7.43 -8.40
N MET A 77 8.40 7.63 -9.71
CA MET A 77 9.41 7.27 -10.70
C MET A 77 9.63 8.46 -11.65
N PRO A 78 10.26 9.55 -11.17
CA PRO A 78 10.53 10.70 -12.02
C PRO A 78 11.42 10.28 -13.19
N PRO A 79 11.28 10.95 -14.36
CA PRO A 79 12.13 10.65 -15.51
C PRO A 79 13.59 10.73 -15.09
N VAL A 80 14.32 9.63 -15.27
CA VAL A 80 15.77 9.65 -15.10
C VAL A 80 16.29 10.59 -16.17
N HIS A 81 16.88 11.72 -15.75
CA HIS A 81 17.63 12.57 -16.66
C HIS A 81 18.73 11.68 -17.24
N LYS A 82 18.55 11.29 -18.51
CA LYS A 82 19.64 10.72 -19.27
C LYS A 82 20.68 11.82 -19.37
N HIS A 83 21.78 11.70 -18.63
CA HIS A 83 22.99 12.39 -19.06
C HIS A 83 23.18 12.08 -20.55
N PRO A 84 23.63 13.03 -21.38
CA PRO A 84 23.96 12.74 -22.76
C PRO A 84 25.20 11.85 -22.79
N THR A 85 25.01 10.56 -22.49
CA THR A 85 25.95 9.53 -22.88
C THR A 85 25.65 9.25 -24.34
N VAL A 86 26.68 9.49 -25.14
CA VAL A 86 26.72 9.28 -26.58
C VAL A 86 25.99 7.99 -26.97
N SER A 87 25.11 8.12 -27.95
CA SER A 87 24.32 7.05 -28.55
C SER A 87 25.18 5.89 -29.04
N THR A 88 24.90 4.68 -28.57
CA THR A 88 25.20 3.46 -29.35
C THR A 88 24.02 2.49 -29.21
N HIS A 89 23.43 2.20 -30.37
CA HIS A 89 22.47 1.13 -30.65
C HIS A 89 22.80 -0.20 -29.96
N LEU A 90 21.77 -0.87 -29.41
CA LEU A 90 21.46 -2.32 -29.44
C LEU A 90 20.93 -2.88 -28.11
N LEU A 91 19.85 -3.69 -28.24
CA LEU A 91 19.29 -4.70 -27.30
C LEU A 91 18.45 -4.10 -26.14
N PHE A 92 17.12 -4.23 -26.08
CA PHE A 92 16.33 -5.46 -26.13
C PHE A 92 14.89 -5.16 -26.62
N THR A 93 14.57 -5.55 -27.85
CA THR A 93 13.21 -5.94 -28.27
C THR A 93 13.22 -7.45 -28.39
N GLY A 94 12.61 -8.16 -27.43
CA GLY A 94 12.66 -9.63 -27.45
C GLY A 94 12.03 -10.30 -26.24
N LEU A 95 10.77 -10.01 -25.92
CA LEU A 95 9.94 -10.97 -25.19
C LEU A 95 8.44 -10.80 -25.53
N ARG A 96 8.11 -11.02 -26.80
CA ARG A 96 6.76 -11.40 -27.22
C ARG A 96 6.86 -12.30 -28.45
N ALA A 97 6.93 -13.60 -28.21
CA ALA A 97 6.37 -14.68 -29.04
C ALA A 97 6.98 -16.03 -28.63
N SER A 98 6.23 -16.83 -27.86
CA SER A 98 6.14 -18.28 -28.05
C SER A 98 5.09 -18.87 -27.11
N LEU A 99 4.05 -19.43 -27.74
CA LEU A 99 3.05 -20.44 -27.30
C LEU A 99 2.15 -20.09 -26.11
#